data_AF-A0A4R8EQA1-F1
#
_entry.id   AF-A0A4R8EQA1-F1
#
_cell.length_a   1.000
_cell.length_b   1.000
_cell.length_c   1.000
_cell.angle_alpha   90.00
_cell.angle_beta   90.00
_cell.angle_gamma   90.00
#
_symmetry.space_group_name_H-M   'P 1'
#
loop_
_entity.id
_entity.type
_entity.pdbx_description
1 polymer ?
#
loop_
_entity_poly.entity_id
_entity_poly.type
_entity_poly.pdbx_seq_one_letter_code
_entity_poly.pdbx_strand_id
1 'polypeptide(L)'
;MGTFKNLKVYGIDYGTSKCGIAFLKQDVNIPLPKATVPSEKLLEYLISLDLSHDDLIVFGLPISMSGRYSKQSFLSIDEAIRVKERIGCKIYFVDERLTTSTLYSEFKGQVSYKKVKETKDQNSSVLILSNFIQSPGNAIALAEKEIYNLKKNFSNYKDVLIWDIPISNEVKNFSIFAKDPWVFWFYYKEGFRSTTLISDLKDYYDLIITTKENEDKIQVNINYSELMCL
;
A
#
# COMPACT_ATOMS: atom_id res chain seq x y z
N MET A 1 -20.16 12.68 3.83
CA MET A 1 -20.10 11.36 3.15
C MET A 1 -19.97 11.64 1.66
N GLY A 2 -18.77 11.48 1.10
CA GLY A 2 -18.49 11.86 -0.30
C GLY A 2 -19.33 11.03 -1.26
N THR A 3 -20.07 11.66 -2.16
CA THR A 3 -20.98 10.98 -3.07
C THR A 3 -20.20 10.59 -4.33
N PHE A 4 -19.95 9.29 -4.53
CA PHE A 4 -19.30 8.73 -5.74
C PHE A 4 -20.24 8.74 -6.97
N LYS A 5 -21.13 9.73 -7.08
CA LYS A 5 -22.22 9.74 -8.06
C LYS A 5 -21.63 9.81 -9.47
N ASN A 6 -22.03 8.89 -10.34
CA ASN A 6 -21.56 8.72 -11.73
C ASN A 6 -20.10 8.24 -11.93
N LEU A 7 -19.37 7.88 -10.87
CA LEU A 7 -18.04 7.25 -10.97
C LEU A 7 -18.08 5.73 -10.87
N LYS A 8 -17.38 5.03 -11.76
CA LYS A 8 -17.18 3.59 -11.63
C LYS A 8 -16.16 3.32 -10.51
N VAL A 9 -16.52 2.43 -9.59
CA VAL A 9 -15.72 2.12 -8.40
C VAL A 9 -15.59 0.62 -8.26
N TYR A 10 -14.35 0.12 -8.30
CA TYR A 10 -14.05 -1.31 -8.22
C TYR A 10 -13.14 -1.63 -7.03
N GLY A 11 -13.32 -2.82 -6.44
CA GLY A 11 -12.45 -3.38 -5.41
C GLY A 11 -11.77 -4.64 -5.93
N ILE A 12 -10.47 -4.78 -5.67
CA ILE A 12 -9.62 -5.84 -6.18
C ILE A 12 -8.91 -6.53 -5.02
N ASP A 13 -9.13 -7.84 -4.90
CA ASP A 13 -8.31 -8.73 -4.09
C ASP A 13 -7.28 -9.39 -5.01
N TYR A 14 -6.03 -8.93 -4.97
CA TYR A 14 -4.98 -9.43 -5.84
C TYR A 14 -4.30 -10.68 -5.23
N GLY A 15 -4.65 -11.85 -5.77
CA GLY A 15 -3.90 -13.09 -5.56
C GLY A 15 -2.88 -13.33 -6.68
N THR A 16 -1.94 -14.25 -6.46
CA THR A 16 -0.93 -14.63 -7.47
C THR A 16 -1.44 -15.61 -8.54
N SER A 17 -2.60 -16.24 -8.31
CA SER A 17 -3.24 -17.14 -9.27
C SER A 17 -4.58 -16.63 -9.78
N LYS A 18 -5.35 -15.97 -8.92
CA LYS A 18 -6.66 -15.39 -9.25
C LYS A 18 -6.85 -14.08 -8.50
N CYS A 19 -7.63 -13.19 -9.08
CA CYS A 19 -8.02 -11.92 -8.51
C CYS A 19 -9.54 -11.85 -8.37
N GLY A 20 -10.01 -11.53 -7.17
CA GLY A 20 -11.42 -11.23 -6.92
C GLY A 20 -11.72 -9.79 -7.28
N ILE A 21 -12.88 -9.53 -7.89
CA ILE A 21 -13.30 -8.21 -8.35
C ILE A 21 -14.70 -7.92 -7.80
N ALA A 22 -14.86 -6.77 -7.18
CA ALA A 22 -16.13 -6.22 -6.74
C ALA A 22 -16.38 -4.86 -7.41
N PHE A 23 -17.63 -4.44 -7.47
CA PHE A 23 -18.03 -3.12 -7.96
C PHE A 23 -19.00 -2.47 -6.99
N LEU A 24 -19.01 -1.13 -6.95
CA LEU A 24 -19.99 -0.38 -6.17
C LEU A 24 -21.29 -0.22 -6.98
N LYS A 25 -22.40 -0.73 -6.44
CA LYS A 25 -23.73 -0.37 -6.95
C LYS A 25 -24.10 1.00 -6.39
N GLN A 26 -23.91 2.04 -7.19
CA GLN A 26 -24.00 3.44 -6.76
C GLN A 26 -25.38 3.85 -6.23
N ASP A 27 -26.47 3.33 -6.81
CA ASP A 27 -27.83 3.68 -6.40
C ASP A 27 -28.11 3.42 -4.92
N VAL A 28 -27.46 2.39 -4.37
CA VAL A 28 -27.63 1.93 -2.98
C VAL A 28 -26.34 2.02 -2.17
N ASN A 29 -25.24 2.47 -2.80
CA ASN A 29 -23.91 2.54 -2.21
C ASN A 29 -23.42 1.22 -1.56
N ILE A 30 -23.68 0.09 -2.23
CA ILE A 30 -23.33 -1.26 -1.74
C ILE A 30 -22.32 -1.93 -2.69
N PRO A 31 -21.16 -2.37 -2.19
CA PRO A 31 -20.25 -3.25 -2.91
C PRO A 31 -20.87 -4.62 -3.21
N LEU A 32 -20.74 -5.08 -4.46
CA LEU A 32 -21.23 -6.38 -4.90
C LEU A 32 -20.11 -7.12 -5.65
N PRO A 33 -20.09 -8.47 -5.59
CA PRO A 33 -19.15 -9.25 -6.36
C PRO A 33 -19.42 -9.07 -7.86
N LYS A 34 -18.35 -8.97 -8.65
CA LYS A 34 -18.41 -8.82 -10.11
C LYS A 34 -17.88 -10.03 -10.85
N ALA A 35 -16.65 -10.45 -10.51
CA ALA A 35 -15.94 -11.50 -11.21
C ALA A 35 -14.77 -12.03 -10.39
N THR A 36 -14.27 -13.20 -10.78
CA THR A 36 -12.95 -13.70 -10.40
C THR A 36 -12.20 -14.05 -11.67
N VAL A 37 -11.02 -13.47 -11.87
CA VAL A 37 -10.22 -13.64 -13.08
C VAL A 37 -8.86 -14.23 -12.74
N PRO A 38 -8.19 -14.96 -13.65
CA PRO A 38 -6.78 -15.29 -13.49
C PRO A 38 -5.93 -14.02 -13.36
N SER A 39 -4.90 -14.04 -12.52
CA SER A 39 -4.11 -12.84 -12.20
C SER A 39 -3.44 -12.24 -13.43
N GLU A 40 -2.95 -13.09 -14.33
CA GLU A 40 -2.33 -12.69 -15.60
C GLU A 40 -3.30 -11.99 -16.56
N LYS A 41 -4.62 -12.11 -16.35
CA LYS A 41 -5.67 -11.46 -17.16
C LYS A 41 -6.29 -10.26 -16.46
N LEU A 42 -5.85 -9.92 -15.25
CA LEU A 42 -6.46 -8.83 -14.48
C LEU A 42 -6.39 -7.50 -15.23
N LEU A 43 -5.22 -7.11 -15.72
CA LEU A 43 -5.04 -5.87 -16.46
C LEU A 43 -5.94 -5.77 -17.69
N GLU A 44 -5.99 -6.83 -18.52
CA GLU A 44 -6.86 -6.89 -19.71
C GLU A 44 -8.33 -6.76 -19.34
N TYR A 45 -8.74 -7.46 -18.27
CA TYR A 45 -10.10 -7.36 -17.76
C TYR A 45 -10.42 -5.93 -17.31
N LEU A 46 -9.54 -5.26 -16.56
CA LEU A 46 -9.76 -3.90 -16.08
C LEU A 46 -9.81 -2.89 -17.22
N ILE A 47 -8.97 -3.04 -18.25
CA ILE A 47 -9.03 -2.23 -19.47
C ILE A 47 -10.40 -2.36 -20.15
N SER A 48 -10.98 -3.57 -20.18
CA SER A 48 -12.30 -3.81 -20.77
C SER A 48 -13.48 -3.14 -20.03
N LEU A 49 -13.26 -2.63 -18.81
CA LEU A 49 -14.28 -1.92 -18.03
C LEU A 49 -14.49 -0.46 -18.45
N ASP A 50 -13.65 0.04 -19.38
CA ASP A 50 -13.76 1.39 -19.95
C ASP A 50 -13.80 2.48 -18.88
N LEU A 51 -12.78 2.47 -18.01
CA LEU A 51 -12.67 3.41 -16.89
C LEU A 51 -12.10 4.75 -17.36
N SER A 52 -12.59 5.83 -16.77
CA SER A 52 -12.07 7.18 -16.94
C SER A 52 -11.00 7.52 -15.87
N HIS A 53 -10.31 8.65 -16.04
CA HIS A 53 -9.36 9.17 -15.04
C HIS A 53 -10.00 9.49 -13.69
N ASP A 54 -11.31 9.77 -13.65
CA ASP A 54 -12.01 10.09 -12.42
C ASP A 54 -12.54 8.87 -11.67
N ASP A 55 -12.65 7.74 -12.37
CA ASP A 55 -13.01 6.46 -11.79
C ASP A 55 -11.91 5.96 -10.85
N LEU A 56 -12.27 4.99 -10.00
CA LEU A 56 -11.37 4.52 -8.96
C LEU A 56 -11.34 3.01 -8.82
N ILE A 57 -10.15 2.49 -8.55
CA ILE A 57 -9.90 1.10 -8.20
C ILE A 57 -9.26 1.05 -6.82
N VAL A 58 -9.80 0.19 -5.96
CA VAL A 58 -9.31 -0.06 -4.61
C VAL A 58 -8.64 -1.43 -4.60
N PHE A 59 -7.34 -1.47 -4.36
CA PHE A 59 -6.61 -2.71 -4.15
C PHE A 59 -6.53 -3.05 -2.66
N GLY A 60 -6.67 -4.33 -2.35
CA GLY A 60 -6.19 -4.87 -1.09
C GLY A 60 -4.67 -4.71 -1.01
N LEU A 61 -4.19 -4.26 0.15
CA LEU A 61 -2.77 -4.22 0.46
C LEU A 61 -2.47 -5.29 1.52
N PRO A 62 -1.87 -6.42 1.11
CA PRO A 62 -1.48 -7.47 2.01
C PRO A 62 -0.36 -6.98 2.92
N ILE A 63 -0.64 -6.80 4.21
CA ILE A 63 0.37 -6.46 5.22
C ILE A 63 0.52 -7.65 6.16
N SER A 64 1.75 -8.03 6.47
CA SER A 64 1.99 -9.11 7.44
C SER A 64 1.42 -8.75 8.82
N MET A 65 1.16 -9.75 9.67
CA MET A 65 0.70 -9.51 11.04
C MET A 65 1.65 -8.63 11.86
N SER A 66 2.94 -8.63 11.50
CA SER A 66 3.93 -7.75 12.12
C SER A 66 3.81 -6.28 11.68
N GLY A 67 3.06 -5.99 10.62
CA GLY A 67 2.92 -4.65 10.04
C GLY A 67 3.90 -4.35 8.91
N ARG A 68 4.77 -5.30 8.55
CA ARG A 68 5.70 -5.20 7.42
C ARG A 68 5.05 -5.53 6.09
N TYR A 69 5.49 -4.81 5.06
CA TYR A 69 5.30 -5.23 3.69
C TYR A 69 6.15 -6.45 3.35
N SER A 70 5.73 -7.18 2.32
CA SER A 70 6.25 -8.47 1.91
C SER A 70 6.28 -8.59 0.38
N LYS A 71 6.74 -9.73 -0.13
CA LYS A 71 6.64 -10.07 -1.55
C LYS A 71 5.20 -9.95 -2.07
N GLN A 72 4.21 -10.33 -1.27
CA GLN A 72 2.81 -10.23 -1.69
C GLN A 72 2.34 -8.77 -1.79
N SER A 73 2.79 -7.91 -0.85
CA SER A 73 2.55 -6.46 -0.92
C SER A 73 3.14 -5.89 -2.21
N PHE A 74 4.39 -6.26 -2.52
CA PHE A 74 5.07 -5.85 -3.74
C PHE A 74 4.27 -6.24 -4.98
N LEU A 75 3.82 -7.50 -5.10
CA LEU A 75 3.08 -7.95 -6.28
C LEU A 75 1.74 -7.23 -6.46
N SER A 76 1.02 -6.94 -5.37
CA SER A 76 -0.22 -6.14 -5.43
C SER A 76 0.06 -4.71 -5.88
N ILE A 77 1.11 -4.08 -5.33
CA ILE A 77 1.49 -2.70 -5.69
C ILE A 77 2.00 -2.63 -7.13
N ASP A 78 2.80 -3.60 -7.57
CA ASP A 78 3.35 -3.65 -8.94
C ASP A 78 2.22 -3.75 -9.97
N GLU A 79 1.23 -4.62 -9.74
CA GLU A 79 0.08 -4.73 -10.63
C GLU A 79 -0.78 -3.45 -10.60
N ALA A 80 -0.99 -2.86 -9.43
CA ALA A 80 -1.70 -1.58 -9.31
C ALA A 80 -0.99 -0.44 -10.07
N ILE A 81 0.35 -0.37 -10.03
CA ILE A 81 1.13 0.59 -10.82
C ILE A 81 0.91 0.36 -12.32
N ARG A 82 1.00 -0.89 -12.80
CA ARG A 82 0.73 -1.21 -14.22
C ARG A 82 -0.69 -0.82 -14.64
N VAL A 83 -1.68 -1.06 -13.79
CA VAL A 83 -3.07 -0.66 -14.03
C VAL A 83 -3.17 0.86 -14.12
N LYS A 84 -2.54 1.59 -13.20
CA LYS A 84 -2.52 3.06 -13.22
C LYS A 84 -1.87 3.61 -14.48
N GLU A 85 -0.74 3.06 -14.90
CA GLU A 85 -0.02 3.46 -16.11
C GLU A 85 -0.86 3.24 -17.39
N ARG A 86 -1.65 2.16 -17.42
CA ARG A 86 -2.40 1.76 -18.63
C ARG A 86 -3.79 2.37 -18.72
N ILE A 87 -4.45 2.65 -17.59
CA ILE A 87 -5.82 3.17 -17.53
C ILE A 87 -5.85 4.64 -17.09
N GLY A 88 -4.94 5.05 -16.21
CA GLY A 88 -4.89 6.42 -15.69
C GLY A 88 -5.94 6.75 -14.63
N CYS A 89 -6.73 5.78 -14.17
CA CYS A 89 -7.72 5.97 -13.11
C CYS A 89 -7.06 6.20 -11.72
N LYS A 90 -7.86 6.66 -10.76
CA LYS A 90 -7.41 6.80 -9.36
C LYS A 90 -7.24 5.41 -8.75
N ILE A 91 -6.16 5.20 -8.01
CA ILE A 91 -5.93 3.94 -7.29
C ILE A 91 -5.68 4.20 -5.82
N TYR A 92 -6.33 3.40 -4.98
CA TYR A 92 -6.18 3.42 -3.54
C TYR A 92 -5.87 2.02 -3.01
N PHE A 93 -5.16 1.96 -1.89
CA PHE A 93 -4.88 0.75 -1.15
C PHE A 93 -5.62 0.74 0.18
N VAL A 94 -6.17 -0.42 0.56
CA VAL A 94 -6.76 -0.66 1.88
C VAL A 94 -5.97 -1.74 2.60
N ASP A 95 -5.58 -1.48 3.85
CA ASP A 95 -4.92 -2.46 4.71
C ASP A 95 -5.86 -3.63 5.02
N GLU A 96 -5.49 -4.81 4.54
CA GLU A 96 -6.29 -6.03 4.71
C GLU A 96 -6.29 -6.57 6.15
N ARG A 97 -5.39 -6.12 7.03
CA ARG A 97 -5.29 -6.60 8.43
C ARG A 97 -6.51 -6.25 9.27
N LEU A 98 -7.11 -5.09 9.03
CA LEU A 98 -8.26 -4.60 9.79
C LEU A 98 -9.42 -5.60 9.74
N THR A 99 -9.59 -6.31 8.64
CA THR A 99 -10.66 -7.29 8.49
C THR A 99 -10.48 -8.52 9.38
N THR A 100 -9.27 -9.05 9.51
CA THR A 100 -9.04 -10.30 10.24
C THR A 100 -8.78 -10.05 11.73
N SER A 101 -8.03 -8.98 12.05
CA SER A 101 -7.69 -8.65 13.45
C SER A 101 -8.86 -8.03 14.20
N THR A 102 -9.59 -7.07 13.60
CA THR A 102 -10.77 -6.46 14.24
C THR A 102 -11.86 -7.50 14.45
N LEU A 103 -12.25 -8.27 13.41
CA LEU A 103 -13.24 -9.35 13.57
C LEU A 103 -12.77 -10.41 14.59
N TYR A 104 -11.51 -10.85 14.54
CA TYR A 104 -11.04 -11.83 15.53
C TYR A 104 -10.98 -11.26 16.95
N SER A 105 -10.64 -9.98 17.12
CA SER A 105 -10.60 -9.32 18.42
C SER A 105 -12.00 -9.07 19.00
N GLU A 106 -12.97 -8.70 18.17
CA GLU A 106 -14.37 -8.51 18.53
C GLU A 106 -15.05 -9.85 18.88
N PHE A 107 -14.71 -10.93 18.17
CA PHE A 107 -15.27 -12.27 18.38
C PHE A 107 -14.33 -13.22 19.13
N LYS A 108 -13.32 -12.67 19.84
CA LYS A 108 -12.30 -13.46 20.54
C LYS A 108 -12.95 -14.37 21.58
N GLY A 109 -12.84 -15.68 21.38
CA GLY A 109 -13.44 -16.70 22.25
C GLY A 109 -14.86 -17.16 21.87
N GLN A 110 -15.50 -16.53 20.87
CA GLN A 110 -16.82 -16.92 20.38
C GLN A 110 -16.78 -17.60 19.01
N VAL A 111 -15.78 -17.29 18.18
CA VAL A 111 -15.63 -17.83 16.83
C VAL A 111 -14.18 -18.27 16.61
N SER A 112 -13.97 -19.44 16.00
CA SER A 112 -12.63 -19.94 15.70
C SER A 112 -11.99 -19.09 14.59
N TYR A 113 -10.65 -18.93 14.64
CA TYR A 113 -9.89 -18.25 13.60
C TYR A 113 -10.18 -18.81 12.20
N LYS A 114 -10.40 -20.13 12.09
CA LYS A 114 -10.79 -20.80 10.84
C LYS A 114 -12.15 -20.31 10.31
N LYS A 115 -13.13 -20.08 11.18
CA LYS A 115 -14.47 -19.62 10.81
C LYS A 115 -14.52 -18.11 10.52
N VAL A 116 -13.69 -17.31 11.19
CA VAL A 116 -13.44 -15.90 10.83
C VAL A 116 -12.82 -15.83 9.43
N LYS A 117 -11.88 -16.72 9.12
CA LYS A 117 -11.27 -16.85 7.80
C LYS A 117 -12.27 -17.32 6.73
N GLU A 118 -13.11 -18.31 7.01
CA GLU A 118 -14.20 -18.75 6.10
C GLU A 118 -15.24 -17.64 5.83
N THR A 119 -15.47 -16.75 6.79
CA THR A 119 -16.35 -15.58 6.60
C THR A 119 -15.68 -14.51 5.73
N LYS A 120 -14.35 -14.33 5.85
CA LYS A 120 -13.54 -13.50 4.93
C LYS A 120 -13.54 -14.09 3.51
N ASP A 121 -13.61 -15.40 3.35
CA ASP A 121 -13.67 -16.07 2.05
C ASP A 121 -14.98 -15.77 1.28
N GLN A 122 -15.99 -15.15 1.93
CA GLN A 122 -17.13 -14.54 1.22
C GLN A 122 -16.68 -13.23 0.54
N ASN A 123 -16.01 -13.37 -0.61
CA ASN A 123 -15.56 -12.33 -1.53
C ASN A 123 -14.72 -11.19 -0.87
N SER A 124 -13.45 -11.46 -0.53
CA SER A 124 -12.47 -10.47 -0.05
C SER A 124 -12.49 -9.12 -0.79
N SER A 125 -12.69 -9.12 -2.12
CA SER A 125 -12.79 -7.91 -2.94
C SER A 125 -13.96 -7.00 -2.56
N VAL A 126 -15.10 -7.60 -2.16
CA VAL A 126 -16.28 -6.87 -1.64
C VAL A 126 -15.94 -6.24 -0.31
N LEU A 127 -15.22 -6.95 0.56
CA LEU A 127 -14.82 -6.45 1.87
C LEU A 127 -13.80 -5.30 1.76
N ILE A 128 -12.81 -5.44 0.89
CA ILE A 128 -11.85 -4.37 0.54
C ILE A 128 -12.60 -3.11 0.10
N LEU A 129 -13.55 -3.26 -0.83
CA LEU A 129 -14.34 -2.13 -1.32
C LEU A 129 -15.22 -1.54 -0.21
N SER A 130 -15.84 -2.39 0.61
CA SER A 130 -16.69 -1.96 1.73
C SER A 130 -15.92 -1.13 2.74
N ASN A 131 -14.69 -1.54 3.08
CA ASN A 131 -13.82 -0.79 3.97
C ASN A 131 -13.48 0.59 3.41
N PHE A 132 -13.18 0.67 2.10
CA PHE A 132 -12.92 1.95 1.45
C PHE A 132 -14.13 2.87 1.49
N ILE A 133 -15.33 2.37 1.16
CA ILE A 133 -16.55 3.18 1.15
C ILE A 133 -16.93 3.67 2.55
N GLN A 134 -16.73 2.84 3.58
CA GLN A 134 -17.03 3.18 4.97
C GLN A 134 -16.01 4.16 5.55
N SER A 135 -14.73 4.05 5.18
CA SER A 135 -13.66 4.88 5.73
C SER A 135 -12.60 5.25 4.68
N PRO A 136 -12.92 6.12 3.70
CA PRO A 136 -12.00 6.47 2.63
C PRO A 136 -10.69 7.10 3.14
N GLY A 137 -10.74 7.83 4.27
CA GLY A 137 -9.58 8.47 4.87
C GLY A 137 -8.51 7.51 5.41
N ASN A 138 -8.84 6.23 5.57
CA ASN A 138 -7.87 5.19 5.99
C ASN A 138 -7.16 4.55 4.79
N ALA A 139 -7.57 4.86 3.57
CA ALA A 139 -6.97 4.32 2.36
C ALA A 139 -5.74 5.15 1.94
N ILE A 140 -4.77 4.48 1.33
CA ILE A 140 -3.54 5.11 0.85
C ILE A 140 -3.66 5.30 -0.65
N ALA A 141 -3.64 6.54 -1.12
CA ALA A 141 -3.62 6.81 -2.56
C ALA A 141 -2.29 6.35 -3.17
N LEU A 142 -2.33 5.63 -4.29
CA LEU A 142 -1.14 5.34 -5.07
C LEU A 142 -0.69 6.63 -5.77
N ALA A 143 0.46 7.16 -5.39
CA ALA A 143 1.07 8.33 -5.99
C ALA A 143 2.53 8.04 -6.34
N GLU A 144 2.91 8.30 -7.58
CA GLU A 144 4.31 8.29 -7.99
C GLU A 144 5.09 9.38 -7.25
N LYS A 145 6.35 9.10 -6.92
CA LYS A 145 7.20 10.00 -6.15
C LYS A 145 8.38 10.44 -7.01
N GLU A 146 8.81 11.69 -6.82
CA GLU A 146 10.05 12.18 -7.39
C GLU A 146 11.24 11.36 -6.88
N ILE A 147 12.06 10.84 -7.79
CA ILE A 147 13.26 10.07 -7.47
C ILE A 147 14.43 11.03 -7.35
N TYR A 148 15.08 11.03 -6.19
CA TYR A 148 16.21 11.91 -5.91
C TYR A 148 17.54 11.25 -6.27
N ASN A 149 18.42 12.03 -6.91
CA ASN A 149 19.81 11.64 -7.19
C ASN A 149 20.76 12.61 -6.47
N LEU A 150 21.42 12.10 -5.43
CA LEU A 150 22.22 12.89 -4.51
C LEU A 150 23.68 12.92 -4.95
N LYS A 151 24.26 14.11 -5.09
CA LYS A 151 25.69 14.28 -5.42
C LYS A 151 26.61 14.28 -4.20
N LYS A 152 26.07 14.00 -3.01
CA LYS A 152 26.80 14.03 -1.74
C LYS A 152 27.58 12.72 -1.54
N ASN A 153 28.79 12.82 -0.99
CA ASN A 153 29.54 11.66 -0.54
C ASN A 153 29.06 11.26 0.86
N PHE A 154 28.66 10.00 1.03
CA PHE A 154 28.15 9.46 2.29
C PHE A 154 29.18 8.62 3.08
N SER A 155 30.42 8.47 2.60
CA SER A 155 31.43 7.61 3.23
C SER A 155 31.82 8.04 4.66
N ASN A 156 31.55 9.28 5.05
CA ASN A 156 31.86 9.79 6.39
C ASN A 156 30.78 9.44 7.44
N TYR A 157 29.63 8.94 7.01
CA TYR A 157 28.54 8.53 7.90
C TYR A 157 28.58 7.02 8.08
N LYS A 158 28.53 6.55 9.32
CA LYS A 158 28.49 5.11 9.62
C LYS A 158 27.07 4.59 9.47
N ASP A 159 26.11 5.34 9.97
CA ASP A 159 24.69 4.97 10.00
C ASP A 159 23.83 6.03 9.30
N VAL A 160 23.30 5.65 8.14
CA VAL A 160 22.41 6.50 7.32
C VAL A 160 21.03 5.87 7.25
N LEU A 161 19.99 6.69 7.47
CA LEU A 161 18.60 6.33 7.29
C LEU A 161 17.99 7.13 6.14
N ILE A 162 17.35 6.42 5.20
CA ILE A 162 16.45 7.02 4.23
C ILE A 162 15.03 6.92 4.76
N TRP A 163 14.35 8.06 4.90
CA TRP A 163 13.01 8.12 5.45
C TRP A 163 11.96 8.43 4.38
N ASP A 164 11.27 7.37 3.97
CA ASP A 164 10.04 7.38 3.16
C ASP A 164 10.12 8.19 1.86
N ILE A 165 11.31 8.15 1.24
CA ILE A 165 11.62 8.82 -0.04
C ILE A 165 12.42 7.87 -0.95
N PRO A 166 12.27 7.96 -2.28
CA PRO A 166 13.04 7.15 -3.21
C PRO A 166 14.34 7.86 -3.63
N ILE A 167 15.47 7.18 -3.47
CA ILE A 167 16.80 7.68 -3.85
C ILE A 167 17.46 6.66 -4.81
N SER A 168 17.97 7.14 -5.94
CA SER A 168 18.59 6.28 -6.98
C SER A 168 20.08 6.01 -6.77
N ASN A 169 20.70 6.55 -5.71
CA ASN A 169 22.10 6.33 -5.39
C ASN A 169 22.40 4.87 -5.01
N GLU A 170 23.67 4.45 -5.13
CA GLU A 170 24.12 3.21 -4.49
C GLU A 170 24.09 3.37 -2.96
N VAL A 171 23.00 2.95 -2.35
CA VAL A 171 22.72 3.07 -0.91
C VAL A 171 23.19 1.84 -0.13
N LYS A 172 24.35 1.27 -0.49
CA LYS A 172 24.90 0.08 0.17
C LYS A 172 25.05 0.36 1.67
N ASN A 173 24.41 -0.48 2.49
CA ASN A 173 24.39 -0.42 3.96
C ASN A 173 23.51 0.67 4.58
N PHE A 174 22.62 1.34 3.84
CA PHE A 174 21.68 2.29 4.46
C PHE A 174 20.48 1.54 5.06
N SER A 175 19.96 2.07 6.16
CA SER A 175 18.62 1.69 6.63
C SER A 175 17.57 2.39 5.78
N ILE A 176 16.52 1.67 5.40
CA ILE A 176 15.45 2.21 4.55
C ILE A 176 14.12 2.04 5.27
N PHE A 177 13.51 3.16 5.63
CA PHE A 177 12.13 3.21 6.06
C PHE A 177 11.25 3.56 4.87
N ALA A 178 10.32 2.69 4.49
CA ALA A 178 9.44 2.85 3.34
C ALA A 178 8.02 2.42 3.72
N LYS A 179 7.22 3.39 4.18
CA LYS A 179 5.83 3.19 4.59
C LYS A 179 4.87 3.50 3.45
N ASP A 180 5.21 4.44 2.57
CA ASP A 180 4.48 4.69 1.34
C ASP A 180 4.60 3.47 0.40
N PRO A 181 3.48 2.93 -0.14
CA PRO A 181 3.51 1.76 -1.01
C PRO A 181 4.40 1.94 -2.25
N TRP A 182 4.43 3.13 -2.85
CA TRP A 182 5.23 3.38 -4.05
C TRP A 182 6.71 3.40 -3.70
N VAL A 183 7.10 4.02 -2.58
CA VAL A 183 8.49 4.04 -2.10
C VAL A 183 8.97 2.62 -1.76
N PHE A 184 8.12 1.81 -1.10
CA PHE A 184 8.41 0.41 -0.86
C PHE A 184 8.62 -0.36 -2.16
N TRP A 185 7.72 -0.20 -3.13
CA TRP A 185 7.83 -0.85 -4.44
C TRP A 185 9.12 -0.48 -5.15
N PHE A 186 9.50 0.80 -5.14
CA PHE A 186 10.75 1.29 -5.74
C PHE A 186 11.97 0.53 -5.21
N TYR A 187 12.14 0.50 -3.88
CA TYR A 187 13.29 -0.19 -3.28
C TYR A 187 13.25 -1.70 -3.46
N TYR A 188 12.07 -2.32 -3.35
CA TYR A 188 11.93 -3.76 -3.52
C TYR A 188 12.28 -4.19 -4.95
N LYS A 189 11.89 -3.40 -5.95
CA LYS A 189 12.21 -3.62 -7.37
C LYS A 189 13.70 -3.57 -7.65
N GLU A 190 14.41 -2.64 -7.01
CA GLU A 190 15.87 -2.50 -7.09
C GLU A 190 16.63 -3.52 -6.22
N GLY A 191 15.92 -4.45 -5.55
CA GLY A 191 16.53 -5.52 -4.75
C GLY A 191 16.94 -5.10 -3.34
N PHE A 192 16.55 -3.91 -2.88
CA PHE A 192 16.81 -3.44 -1.53
C PHE A 192 15.74 -3.90 -0.55
N ARG A 193 16.14 -4.09 0.71
CA ARG A 193 15.23 -4.37 1.83
C ARG A 193 14.90 -3.07 2.54
N SER A 194 13.63 -2.88 2.85
CA SER A 194 13.12 -1.76 3.63
C SER A 194 12.20 -2.25 4.74
N THR A 195 11.92 -1.39 5.71
CA THR A 195 10.92 -1.62 6.76
C THR A 195 9.83 -0.55 6.75
N THR A 196 8.64 -0.93 7.19
CA THR A 196 7.51 -0.02 7.43
C THR A 196 7.35 0.32 8.91
N LEU A 197 8.17 -0.28 9.79
CA LEU A 197 8.04 -0.17 11.25
C LEU A 197 9.17 0.65 11.83
N ILE A 198 8.81 1.63 12.67
CA ILE A 198 9.78 2.43 13.41
C ILE A 198 10.58 1.56 14.39
N SER A 199 9.96 0.54 14.97
CA SER A 199 10.60 -0.40 15.91
C SER A 199 11.74 -1.23 15.32
N ASP A 200 11.89 -1.23 13.99
CA ASP A 200 12.98 -1.94 13.30
C ASP A 200 14.20 -1.04 13.08
N LEU A 201 14.04 0.25 13.32
CA LEU A 201 15.07 1.25 13.13
C LEU A 201 15.93 1.35 14.39
N LYS A 202 17.14 1.87 14.22
CA LYS A 202 18.02 2.18 15.35
C LYS A 202 17.49 3.40 16.11
N ASP A 203 17.82 3.48 17.39
CA ASP A 203 17.51 4.65 18.22
C ASP A 203 18.29 5.91 17.79
N TYR A 204 19.37 5.71 17.03
CA TYR A 204 20.28 6.77 16.57
C TYR A 204 20.82 6.52 15.16
N TYR A 205 20.94 7.60 14.37
CA TYR A 205 21.60 7.64 13.07
C TYR A 205 22.53 8.85 12.94
N ASP A 206 23.64 8.72 12.21
CA ASP A 206 24.51 9.86 11.93
C ASP A 206 23.84 10.85 10.96
N LEU A 207 23.08 10.32 10.00
CA LEU A 207 22.38 11.08 8.98
C LEU A 207 21.00 10.49 8.70
N ILE A 208 19.97 11.34 8.69
CA ILE A 208 18.67 11.01 8.13
C ILE A 208 18.44 11.84 6.87
N ILE A 209 18.04 11.18 5.78
CA ILE A 209 17.70 11.81 4.50
C ILE A 209 16.18 11.72 4.32
N THR A 210 15.54 12.86 4.10
CA THR A 210 14.08 12.96 4.02
C THR A 210 13.63 14.19 3.22
N THR A 211 12.32 14.50 3.23
CA THR A 211 11.74 15.76 2.73
C THR A 211 11.18 16.58 3.89
N LYS A 212 10.98 17.89 3.67
CA LYS A 212 10.35 18.78 4.67
C LYS A 212 8.98 18.28 5.16
N GLU A 213 8.18 17.68 4.29
CA GLU A 213 6.85 17.13 4.64
C GLU A 213 6.91 15.97 5.66
N ASN A 214 8.06 15.31 5.74
CA ASN A 214 8.27 14.16 6.61
C ASN A 214 9.06 14.49 7.87
N GLU A 215 9.63 15.69 7.98
CA GLU A 215 10.49 16.12 9.08
C GLU A 215 9.81 15.94 10.45
N ASP A 216 8.58 16.42 10.61
CA ASP A 216 7.82 16.32 11.86
C ASP A 216 7.56 14.86 12.30
N LYS A 217 7.52 13.92 11.34
CA LYS A 217 7.26 12.50 11.63
C LYS A 217 8.50 11.79 12.20
N ILE A 218 9.69 12.34 11.94
CA ILE A 218 10.98 11.78 12.35
C ILE A 218 11.35 12.23 13.76
N GLN A 219 11.22 13.54 14.03
CA GLN A 219 11.69 14.17 15.27
C GLN A 219 11.11 13.56 16.54
N VAL A 220 9.95 12.92 16.46
CA VAL A 220 9.26 12.30 17.60
C VAL A 220 9.87 10.94 17.98
N ASN A 221 10.62 10.30 17.08
CA ASN A 221 10.85 8.85 17.17
C ASN A 221 12.31 8.40 17.09
N ILE A 222 13.24 9.21 16.55
CA ILE A 222 14.62 8.79 16.27
C ILE A 222 15.60 9.94 16.53
N ASN A 223 16.71 9.65 17.23
CA ASN A 223 17.77 10.63 17.43
C ASN A 223 18.74 10.66 16.23
N TYR A 224 19.30 11.84 15.92
CA TYR A 224 20.26 11.97 14.83
C TYR A 224 21.24 13.13 15.02
N SER A 225 22.41 13.04 14.34
CA SER A 225 23.37 14.16 14.25
C SER A 225 23.02 15.18 13.17
N GLU A 226 22.65 14.70 11.98
CA GLU A 226 22.37 15.53 10.83
C GLU A 226 21.06 15.11 10.16
N LEU A 227 20.26 16.10 9.75
CA LEU A 227 19.07 15.92 8.92
C LEU A 227 19.31 16.58 7.56
N MET A 228 19.19 15.79 6.49
CA MET A 228 19.25 16.28 5.11
C MET A 228 17.83 16.26 4.53
N CYS A 229 17.19 17.43 4.51
CA CYS A 229 15.92 17.63 3.83
C CYS A 229 16.15 17.99 2.36
N LEU A 230 15.60 17.17 1.46
CA LEU A 230 15.57 17.36 0.01
C LEU A 230 14.44 18.31 -0.40
#